data_AF-A0A534VAX8-F1
#
_entry.id   AF-A0A534VAX8-F1
#
_cell.length_a   1.000
_cell.length_b   1.000
_cell.length_c   1.000
_cell.angle_alpha   90.00
_cell.angle_beta   90.00
_cell.angle_gamma   90.00
#
_symmetry.space_group_name_H-M   'P 1'
#
loop_
_entity.id
_entity.type
_entity.pdbx_description
1 polymer ?
#
loop_
_entity_poly.entity_id
_entity_poly.type
_entity_poly.pdbx_seq_one_letter_code
_entity_poly.pdbx_strand_id
1 'polypeptide(L)' 'SHQDAIKKGLEAIGPDYDVWDVPYLPVDPKHLGRSYEAVIRVNSQSGKGGVAYIMKAEHGLDLPRRLQIELSKTVQTIT' A
#
# COMPACT_ATOMS: atom_id res chain seq x y z
N SER A 1 4.29 -11.09 1.47
CA SER A 1 4.00 -10.57 0.11
C SER A 1 5.21 -9.80 -0.38
N HIS A 2 5.32 -9.46 -1.69
CA HIS A 2 6.46 -8.69 -2.21
C HIS A 2 6.68 -7.37 -1.44
N GLN A 3 5.60 -6.64 -1.13
CA GLN A 3 5.66 -5.39 -0.37
C GLN A 3 6.17 -5.58 1.07
N ASP A 4 5.72 -6.63 1.77
CA ASP A 4 6.19 -6.95 3.12
C ASP A 4 7.68 -7.31 3.15
N ALA A 5 8.15 -8.06 2.15
CA ALA A 5 9.57 -8.40 2.04
C ALA A 5 10.45 -7.19 1.72
N ILE A 6 9.99 -6.30 0.81
CA ILE A 6 10.68 -5.04 0.51
C ILE A 6 10.75 -4.16 1.75
N LYS A 7 9.63 -4.02 2.48
CA LYS A 7 9.58 -3.23 3.72
C LYS A 7 10.58 -3.73 4.75
N LYS A 8 10.60 -5.03 5.02
CA LYS A 8 11.54 -5.64 5.97
C LYS A 8 13.00 -5.49 5.53
N GLY A 9 13.27 -5.63 4.23
CA GLY A 9 14.61 -5.40 3.67
C GLY A 9 15.07 -3.97 3.89
N LEU A 10 14.24 -2.98 3.54
CA LEU A 10 14.53 -1.55 3.74
C LEU A 10 14.74 -1.19 5.22
N GLU A 11 13.93 -1.75 6.13
CA GLU A 11 14.09 -1.56 7.57
C GLU A 11 15.38 -2.19 8.11
N ALA A 12 15.79 -3.35 7.58
CA ALA A 12 16.97 -4.08 8.03
C ALA A 12 18.28 -3.41 7.61
N ILE A 13 18.37 -2.92 6.37
CA ILE A 13 19.60 -2.26 5.87
C ILE A 13 19.76 -0.84 6.41
N GLY A 14 18.66 -0.18 6.79
CA GLY A 14 18.68 1.20 7.30
C GLY A 14 18.99 2.26 6.23
N PRO A 15 19.04 3.55 6.63
CA PRO A 15 19.30 4.66 5.70
C PRO A 15 20.75 4.71 5.21
N ASP A 16 21.69 4.25 6.02
CA ASP A 16 23.13 4.23 5.74
C ASP A 16 23.56 2.75 5.63
N TYR A 17 23.64 2.24 4.41
CA TYR A 17 23.97 0.85 4.11
C TYR A 17 25.22 0.78 3.23
N ASP A 18 26.06 -0.23 3.46
CA ASP A 18 27.27 -0.46 2.64
C ASP A 18 26.98 -1.35 1.41
N VAL A 19 26.04 -2.30 1.54
CA VAL A 19 25.64 -3.25 0.49
C VAL A 19 24.12 -3.26 0.37
N TRP A 20 23.63 -3.22 -0.87
CA TRP A 20 22.20 -3.31 -1.16
C TRP A 20 21.70 -4.76 -1.07
N ASP A 21 20.74 -5.02 -0.18
CA ASP A 21 20.15 -6.34 0.03
C ASP A 21 18.64 -6.28 0.32
N VAL A 22 17.89 -5.59 -0.54
CA VAL A 22 16.42 -5.52 -0.42
C VAL A 22 15.76 -6.51 -1.38
N PRO A 23 14.97 -7.48 -0.87
CA PRO A 23 14.30 -8.45 -1.73
C PRO A 23 13.44 -7.79 -2.82
N TYR A 24 13.51 -8.32 -4.04
CA TYR A 24 12.74 -7.86 -5.21
C TYR A 24 13.12 -6.47 -5.77
N LEU A 25 14.04 -5.75 -5.13
CA LEU A 25 14.64 -4.54 -5.69
C LEU A 25 16.08 -4.86 -6.09
N PRO A 26 16.42 -4.99 -7.38
CA PRO A 26 17.78 -5.34 -7.79
C PRO A 26 18.79 -4.22 -7.52
N VAL A 27 18.32 -2.98 -7.36
CA VAL A 27 19.12 -1.79 -7.08
C VAL A 27 18.33 -0.81 -6.21
N ASP A 28 19.02 0.08 -5.50
CA ASP A 28 18.37 1.21 -4.82
C ASP A 28 17.77 2.17 -5.86
N PRO A 29 16.45 2.41 -5.84
CA PRO A 29 15.80 3.39 -6.71
C PRO A 29 16.42 4.79 -6.61
N LYS A 30 16.96 5.18 -5.44
CA LYS A 30 17.57 6.50 -5.22
C LYS A 30 18.80 6.71 -6.09
N HIS A 31 19.57 5.65 -6.41
CA HIS A 31 20.70 5.74 -7.33
C HIS A 31 20.29 6.15 -8.75
N LEU A 32 19.01 5.96 -9.09
CA LEU A 32 18.44 6.34 -10.38
C LEU A 32 17.58 7.61 -10.28
N GLY A 33 17.62 8.32 -9.14
CA GLY A 33 16.76 9.47 -8.88
C GLY A 33 15.27 9.11 -8.78
N ARG A 34 14.94 7.88 -8.37
CA ARG A 34 13.57 7.39 -8.22
C ARG A 34 13.29 7.02 -6.76
N SER A 35 12.01 6.92 -6.42
CA SER A 35 11.52 6.41 -5.14
C SER A 35 10.83 5.07 -5.32
N TYR A 36 10.95 4.20 -4.33
CA TYR A 36 10.08 3.03 -4.24
C TYR A 36 8.66 3.46 -3.87
N GLU A 37 7.69 3.14 -4.72
CA GLU A 37 6.27 3.36 -4.44
C GLU A 37 5.54 2.02 -4.30
N ALA A 38 5.04 1.73 -3.09
CA ALA A 38 4.17 0.59 -2.87
C ALA A 38 2.78 0.90 -3.45
N VAL A 39 2.50 0.39 -4.65
CA VAL A 39 1.16 0.55 -5.26
C VAL A 39 0.14 -0.26 -4.47
N ILE A 40 -0.77 0.43 -3.78
CA ILE A 40 -1.96 -0.17 -3.19
C ILE A 40 -3.02 -0.23 -4.29
N ARG A 41 -3.29 -1.41 -4.83
CA ARG A 41 -4.41 -1.61 -5.78
C ARG A 41 -5.71 -1.75 -5.00
N VAL A 42 -6.54 -0.72 -5.02
CA VAL A 42 -7.95 -0.82 -4.61
C VAL A 42 -8.77 -1.27 -5.81
N ASN A 43 -8.86 -2.59 -6.02
CA ASN A 43 -9.81 -3.16 -6.97
C ASN A 43 -10.82 -4.06 -6.24
N SER A 44 -11.82 -4.55 -6.98
CA SER A 44 -12.92 -5.39 -6.49
C SER A 44 -12.50 -6.65 -5.72
N GLN A 45 -11.22 -7.03 -5.73
CA GLN A 45 -10.65 -8.11 -4.93
C GLN A 45 -10.24 -7.67 -3.50
N SER A 46 -9.89 -6.41 -3.28
CA SER A 46 -9.51 -5.85 -1.95
C SER A 46 -10.67 -5.17 -1.20
N GLY A 47 -11.88 -5.24 -1.77
CA GLY A 47 -12.98 -4.26 -1.68
C GLY A 47 -13.51 -3.81 -0.31
N LYS A 48 -13.05 -4.36 0.82
CA LYS A 48 -13.48 -3.93 2.17
C LYS A 48 -12.53 -2.96 2.86
N GLY A 49 -11.24 -3.03 2.55
CA GLY A 49 -10.22 -2.18 3.21
C GLY A 49 -9.97 -0.86 2.48
N GLY A 50 -9.91 -0.90 1.15
CA GLY A 50 -9.53 0.26 0.34
C GLY A 50 -10.56 1.39 0.34
N VAL A 51 -11.85 1.06 0.39
CA VAL A 51 -12.93 2.06 0.44
C VAL A 51 -12.90 2.87 1.74
N ALA A 52 -12.71 2.19 2.87
CA ALA A 52 -12.58 2.86 4.17
C ALA A 52 -11.31 3.71 4.25
N TYR A 53 -10.21 3.24 3.64
CA TYR A 53 -8.96 3.98 3.55
C TYR A 53 -9.11 5.27 2.73
N ILE A 54 -9.68 5.19 1.52
CA ILE A 54 -9.91 6.38 0.67
C ILE A 54 -10.83 7.39 1.38
N MET A 55 -11.91 6.91 1.99
CA MET A 55 -12.84 7.79 2.72
C MET A 55 -12.16 8.53 3.88
N LYS A 56 -11.24 7.87 4.58
CA LYS A 56 -10.48 8.51 5.66
C LYS A 56 -9.36 9.42 5.15
N ALA A 57 -8.59 8.98 4.17
CA ALA A 57 -7.39 9.66 3.68
C ALA A 57 -7.69 10.84 2.75
N GLU A 58 -8.69 10.71 1.87
CA GLU A 58 -9.03 11.74 0.87
C GLU A 58 -10.22 12.61 1.29
N HIS A 59 -11.14 12.05 2.08
CA HIS A 59 -12.37 12.74 2.48
C HIS A 59 -12.49 13.03 3.99
N GLY A 60 -11.53 12.58 4.80
CA GLY A 60 -11.53 12.81 6.26
C GLY A 60 -12.67 12.10 7.01
N LEU A 61 -13.34 11.13 6.39
CA LEU A 61 -14.49 10.43 6.94
C LEU A 61 -14.06 9.14 7.62
N ASP A 62 -14.13 9.11 8.95
CA ASP A 62 -13.98 7.86 9.72
C ASP A 62 -15.32 7.13 9.78
N LEU A 63 -15.55 6.26 8.80
CA LEU A 63 -16.83 5.58 8.64
C LEU A 63 -17.00 4.51 9.72
N PRO A 64 -18.16 4.44 10.40
CA PRO A 64 -18.48 3.33 11.30
C PRO A 64 -18.42 1.98 10.58
N ARG A 65 -18.04 0.92 11.29
CA ARG A 65 -17.80 -0.42 10.70
C ARG A 65 -18.94 -0.94 9.82
N ARG A 66 -20.20 -0.68 10.19
CA ARG A 66 -21.37 -1.09 9.40
C ARG A 66 -21.44 -0.38 8.05
N LEU A 67 -21.14 0.92 8.03
CA LEU A 67 -21.20 1.75 6.84
C LEU A 67 -20.03 1.46 5.89
N GLN A 68 -18.85 1.10 6.43
CA GLN A 68 -17.75 0.56 5.61
C GLN A 68 -18.20 -0.69 4.84
N ILE A 69 -18.90 -1.62 5.50
CA ILE A 69 -19.37 -2.87 4.87
C ILE A 69 -20.42 -2.59 3.78
N GLU A 70 -21.35 -1.67 4.04
CA GLU A 70 -22.39 -1.27 3.10
C GLU A 70 -21.81 -0.60 1.85
N LEU A 71 -20.96 0.40 2.04
CA LEU A 71 -20.32 1.14 0.95
C LEU A 71 -19.44 0.23 0.08
N SER A 72 -18.68 -0.68 0.70
CA SER A 72 -17.90 -1.69 -0.01
C SER A 72 -18.76 -2.59 -0.91
N LYS A 73 -19.96 -2.98 -0.46
CA LYS A 73 -20.88 -3.77 -1.29
C LYS A 73 -21.37 -2.96 -2.48
N THR A 74 -21.77 -1.71 -2.28
CA THR A 74 -22.24 -0.82 -3.36
C THR A 74 -21.16 -0.63 -4.42
N VAL A 75 -19.92 -0.30 -4.02
CA VAL A 75 -18.78 -0.13 -4.94
C VAL A 75 -18.49 -1.42 -5.72
N GLN A 76 -18.56 -2.59 -5.06
CA GLN A 76 -18.37 -3.89 -5.71
C GLN A 76 -19.46 -4.23 -6.74
N THR A 77 -20.63 -3.58 -6.67
CA THR A 77 -21.72 -3.83 -7.63
C THR A 77 -21.60 -2.96 -8.89
N ILE A 78 -20.81 -1.89 -8.84
CA ILE A 78 -20.63 -0.91 -9.93
C ILE A 78 -19.42 -1.28 -10.81
N THR A 79 -18.49 -2.09 -10.29
CA THR A 79 -17.28 -2.57 -10.98
C THR A 79 -17.46 -4.01 -11.46
#